data_AF-A0A6N2EDQ2-F1
#
_entry.id   AF-A0A6N2EDQ2-F1
#
_cell.length_a   1.000
_cell.length_b   1.000
_cell.length_c   1.000
_cell.angle_alpha   90.00
_cell.angle_beta   90.00
_cell.angle_gamma   90.00
#
_symmetry.space_group_name_H-M   'P 1'
#
loop_
_entity.id
_entity.type
_entity.pdbx_description
1 polymer ?
#
loop_
_entity_poly.entity_id
_entity_poly.type
_entity_poly.pdbx_seq_one_letter_code
_entity_poly.pdbx_strand_id
1 'polypeptide(L)'
;MPHRPSCRSCSHCAIPQGSGAGWCRLRQLAIHGELAGELWCHHWTARAPQLPAGMASGGASADHQAGARCQQLSLEMLLPQLQD
;
A
#
# COMPACT_ATOMS: atom_id res chain seq x y z
N MET A 1 -15.27 5.73 -10.23
CA MET A 1 -14.50 4.98 -11.26
C MET A 1 -13.31 4.34 -10.58
N PRO A 2 -13.18 2.99 -10.56
CA PRO A 2 -12.01 2.34 -9.98
C PRO A 2 -10.77 2.67 -10.82
N HIS A 3 -9.70 3.13 -10.17
CA HIS A 3 -8.43 3.41 -10.85
C HIS A 3 -7.83 2.09 -11.37
N ARG A 4 -7.43 2.03 -12.64
CA ARG A 4 -6.75 0.85 -13.21
C ARG A 4 -5.46 0.56 -12.42
N PRO A 5 -5.17 -0.71 -12.04
CA PRO A 5 -3.93 -1.05 -11.35
C PRO A 5 -2.73 -0.68 -12.23
N SER A 6 -1.77 0.05 -11.66
CA SER A 6 -0.57 0.53 -12.35
C SER A 6 0.61 0.65 -11.40
N CYS A 7 1.82 0.78 -11.92
CA CYS A 7 3.02 1.05 -11.14
C CYS A 7 2.86 2.30 -10.26
N ARG A 8 2.10 3.31 -10.71
CA ARG A 8 1.80 4.52 -9.93
C ARG A 8 0.98 4.24 -8.67
N SER A 9 0.04 3.28 -8.72
CA SER A 9 -0.79 2.88 -7.58
C SER A 9 -0.23 1.70 -6.77
N CYS A 10 0.94 1.18 -7.15
CA CYS A 10 1.59 0.06 -6.48
C CYS A 10 2.31 0.52 -5.19
N SER A 11 2.20 -0.27 -4.12
CA SER A 11 2.91 -0.06 -2.85
C SER A 11 4.42 -0.28 -2.95
N HIS A 12 4.87 -1.13 -3.88
CA HIS A 12 6.29 -1.45 -4.09
C HIS A 12 7.03 -0.40 -4.92
N CYS A 13 6.29 0.44 -5.65
CA CYS A 13 6.87 1.47 -6.51
C CYS A 13 6.98 2.81 -5.76
N ALA A 14 8.09 3.50 -5.93
CA ALA A 14 8.29 4.88 -5.48
C ALA A 14 8.35 5.75 -6.73
N ILE A 15 7.26 6.45 -7.04
CA ILE A 15 7.17 7.36 -8.19
C ILE A 15 7.20 8.79 -7.65
N PRO A 16 8.20 9.61 -7.99
CA PRO A 16 8.23 11.01 -7.57
C PRO A 16 7.07 11.77 -8.22
N GLN A 17 6.53 12.78 -7.52
CA GLN A 17 5.55 13.70 -8.10
C GLN A 17 6.29 14.66 -9.04
N GLY A 18 6.30 14.36 -10.35
CA GLY A 18 6.99 15.15 -11.37
C GLY A 18 7.61 14.28 -12.47
N SER A 19 8.47 14.87 -13.29
CA SER A 19 9.14 14.21 -14.44
C SER A 19 10.30 13.27 -14.06
N GLY A 20 10.46 12.95 -12.78
CA GLY A 20 11.54 12.08 -12.30
C GLY A 20 11.32 10.60 -12.61
N ALA A 21 12.42 9.86 -12.77
CA ALA A 21 12.37 8.40 -12.77
C ALA A 21 11.96 7.89 -11.38
N GLY A 22 10.98 7.00 -11.35
CA GLY A 22 10.62 6.21 -10.18
C GLY A 22 11.41 4.91 -10.09
N TRP A 23 11.17 4.16 -9.02
CA TRP A 23 11.85 2.90 -8.74
C TRP A 23 10.88 1.82 -8.26
N CYS A 24 10.99 0.61 -8.79
CA CYS A 24 10.29 -0.56 -8.27
C CYS A 24 11.19 -1.27 -7.26
N ARG A 25 10.84 -1.25 -5.97
CA ARG A 25 11.63 -1.91 -4.93
C ARG A 25 11.63 -3.44 -5.06
N LEU A 26 10.51 -4.01 -5.51
CA LEU A 26 10.36 -5.46 -5.62
C LEU A 26 11.10 -6.02 -6.84
N ARG A 27 11.00 -5.36 -8.00
CA ARG A 27 11.69 -5.78 -9.23
C ARG A 27 13.11 -5.21 -9.37
N GLN A 28 13.52 -4.32 -8.47
CA GLN A 28 14.80 -3.61 -8.49
C GLN A 28 15.13 -2.96 -9.85
N LEU A 29 14.20 -2.13 -10.35
CA LEU A 29 14.36 -1.45 -11.64
C LEU A 29 13.80 -0.03 -11.65
N ALA A 30 14.32 0.78 -12.58
CA ALA A 30 13.84 2.13 -12.84
C ALA A 30 12.50 2.11 -13.59
N ILE A 31 11.60 3.01 -13.21
CA ILE A 31 10.29 3.22 -13.84
C ILE A 31 10.27 4.66 -14.37
N HIS A 32 9.96 4.86 -15.64
CA HIS A 32 9.74 6.21 -16.15
C HIS A 32 8.50 6.84 -15.50
N GLY A 33 8.64 8.02 -14.89
CA GLY A 33 7.58 8.68 -14.13
C GLY A 33 6.30 8.91 -14.93
N GLU A 34 6.44 9.30 -16.20
CA GLU A 34 5.32 9.53 -17.13
C GLU A 34 4.58 8.23 -17.47
N LEU A 35 5.31 7.13 -17.65
CA LEU A 35 4.73 5.83 -18.00
C LEU A 35 4.17 5.07 -16.79
N ALA A 36 4.50 5.49 -15.56
CA ALA A 36 4.12 4.76 -14.35
C ALA A 36 2.60 4.56 -14.20
N GLY A 37 1.78 5.45 -14.80
CA GLY A 37 0.32 5.34 -14.80
C GLY A 37 -0.24 4.29 -15.77
N GLU A 38 0.53 3.90 -16.79
CA GLU A 38 0.12 2.95 -17.82
C GLU A 38 0.74 1.56 -17.62
N LEU A 39 1.95 1.55 -17.06
CA LEU A 39 2.71 0.35 -16.76
C LEU A 39 2.03 -0.48 -15.66
N TRP A 40 2.04 -1.79 -15.86
CA TRP A 40 1.54 -2.77 -14.90
C TRP A 40 2.59 -3.86 -14.68
N CYS A 41 2.63 -4.39 -13.47
CA CYS A 41 3.43 -5.54 -13.13
C CYS A 41 2.57 -6.57 -12.39
N HIS A 42 2.88 -7.86 -12.57
CA HIS A 42 2.16 -8.96 -11.91
C HIS A 42 2.20 -8.90 -10.38
N HIS A 43 3.11 -8.12 -9.82
CA HIS A 43 3.28 -7.93 -8.38
C HIS A 43 2.61 -6.67 -7.85
N TRP A 44 1.59 -6.19 -8.57
CA TRP A 44 0.86 -5.00 -8.15
C TRP A 44 0.13 -5.28 -6.82
N THR A 45 0.39 -4.40 -5.85
CA THR A 45 -0.28 -4.39 -4.56
C THR A 45 -0.78 -2.98 -4.31
N ALA A 46 -2.06 -2.83 -3.95
CA ALA A 46 -2.67 -1.53 -3.71
C ALA A 46 -1.91 -0.76 -2.61
N ARG A 47 -1.63 0.53 -2.86
CA ARG A 47 -1.10 1.44 -1.84
C ARG A 47 -2.17 1.72 -0.77
N ALA A 48 -1.78 1.66 0.50
CA ALA A 48 -2.65 2.00 1.61
C ALA A 48 -3.12 3.46 1.51
N PRO A 49 -4.41 3.76 1.77
CA PRO A 49 -4.91 5.12 1.80
C PRO A 49 -4.17 5.93 2.86
N GLN A 50 -3.75 7.15 2.51
CA GLN A 50 -3.09 8.06 3.45
C GLN A 50 -4.19 8.86 4.17
N LEU A 51 -4.24 8.81 5.49
CA LEU A 51 -5.14 9.64 6.29
C LEU A 51 -4.61 11.09 6.31
N PRO A 52 -5.48 12.12 6.33
CA PRO A 52 -5.05 13.50 6.47
C PRO A 52 -4.24 13.73 7.76
N ALA A 53 -3.10 14.41 7.67
CA ALA A 53 -2.16 14.61 8.77
C ALA A 53 -2.75 15.34 10.01
N GLY A 54 -3.88 16.04 9.86
CA GLY A 54 -4.56 16.75 10.95
C GLY A 54 -5.44 15.89 11.87
N MET A 55 -5.62 14.59 11.57
CA MET A 55 -6.28 13.62 12.46
C MET A 55 -5.28 12.72 13.20
N ALA A 56 -3.99 12.83 12.89
CA ALA A 56 -2.93 12.09 13.56
C ALA A 56 -2.44 12.88 14.79
N SER A 57 -3.23 12.88 15.85
CA SER A 57 -2.73 13.22 17.17
C SER A 57 -1.75 12.13 17.63
N GLY A 58 -0.46 12.34 17.37
CA GLY A 58 0.66 11.71 18.07
C GLY A 58 1.25 10.43 17.47
N GLY A 59 2.57 10.47 17.21
CA GLY A 59 3.41 9.27 17.26
C GLY A 59 4.25 8.95 16.02
N ALA A 60 5.23 9.80 15.68
CA ALA A 60 6.44 9.31 15.01
C ALA A 60 7.49 9.01 16.09
N SER A 61 7.48 7.79 16.60
CA SER A 61 8.65 7.07 17.11
C SER A 61 8.31 5.60 17.22
N ALA A 62 9.36 4.81 17.09
CA ALA A 62 9.37 3.36 17.23
C ALA A 62 8.59 2.86 18.44
N ASP A 63 8.21 1.59 18.29
CA ASP A 63 7.73 0.69 19.33
C ASP A 63 6.22 0.58 19.53
N HIS A 64 5.81 -0.68 19.49
CA HIS A 64 4.62 -1.31 20.02
C HIS A 64 3.50 -0.44 20.63
N GLN A 65 2.29 -0.75 20.15
CA GLN A 65 1.04 -0.87 20.93
C GLN A 65 0.06 0.33 20.91
N ALA A 66 -1.18 0.00 20.49
CA ALA A 66 -2.45 0.74 20.62
C ALA A 66 -2.60 2.06 19.82
N GLY A 67 -3.59 2.29 18.96
CA GLY A 67 -4.79 1.54 18.62
C GLY A 67 -5.75 2.46 17.87
N ALA A 68 -5.98 2.19 16.59
CA ALA A 68 -7.28 2.40 15.95
C ALA A 68 -7.72 0.99 15.56
N ARG A 69 -8.63 0.42 16.37
CA ARG A 69 -9.09 -0.96 16.25
C ARG A 69 -9.77 -1.19 14.89
N CYS A 70 -8.97 -1.49 13.87
CA CYS A 70 -9.38 -2.54 12.96
C CYS A 70 -9.65 -3.74 13.87
N GLN A 71 -10.90 -4.16 13.98
CA GLN A 71 -11.20 -5.43 14.63
C GLN A 71 -10.56 -6.49 13.75
N GLN A 72 -9.30 -6.79 14.01
CA GLN A 72 -8.60 -7.88 13.36
C GLN A 72 -9.30 -9.13 13.85
N LEU A 73 -10.09 -9.73 12.96
CA LEU A 73 -10.80 -10.96 13.24
C LEU A 73 -9.73 -12.04 13.45
N SER A 74 -9.61 -12.53 14.69
CA SER A 74 -8.70 -13.62 14.98
C SER A 74 -9.16 -14.87 14.22
N LEU A 75 -8.22 -15.52 13.52
CA LEU A 75 -8.49 -16.72 12.71
C LEU A 75 -9.17 -17.83 13.52
N GLU A 76 -8.86 -17.93 14.81
CA GLU A 76 -9.49 -18.85 15.77
C GLU A 76 -11.02 -18.69 15.88
N MET A 77 -11.55 -17.48 15.69
CA MET A 77 -13.00 -17.24 15.70
C MET A 77 -13.69 -17.64 14.38
N LEU A 78 -12.92 -17.85 13.29
CA LEU A 78 -13.41 -18.34 12.00
C LEU A 78 -13.19 -19.85 11.81
N LEU A 79 -12.32 -20.48 12.61
CA LEU A 79 -12.07 -21.93 12.54
C LEU A 79 -13.29 -22.83 12.77
N PRO A 80 -14.27 -22.54 13.66
CA PRO A 80 -15.40 -23.44 13.87
C PRO A 80 -16.41 -23.47 12.70
N GLN A 81 -16.23 -22.62 11.68
CA GLN A 81 -17.10 -22.57 10.48
C GLN A 81 -16.53 -23.33 9.28
N LEU A 82 -15.37 -23.98 9.42
CA LEU A 82 -14.65 -24.69 8.35
C LEU A 82 -14.46 -26.20 8.61
N GLN A 83 -15.16 -26.75 9.60
CA GLN A 83 -15.18 -28.19 9.88
C GLN A 83 -16.58 -28.75 9.58
N ASP A 84 -16.82 -29.06 8.30
CA ASP A 84 -17.72 -30.14 7.90
C ASP A 84 -16.85 -31.36 7.52
#